data_AF-A0A1I5GZN8-F1
#
_entry.id   AF-A0A1I5GZN8-F1
#
_cell.length_a   1.000
_cell.length_b   1.000
_cell.length_c   1.000
_cell.angle_alpha   90.00
_cell.angle_beta   90.00
_cell.angle_gamma   90.00
#
_symmetry.space_group_name_H-M   'P 1'
#
loop_
_entity.id
_entity.type
_entity.pdbx_description
1 polymer ?
#
loop_
_entity_poly.entity_id
_entity_poly.type
_entity_poly.pdbx_seq_one_letter_code
_entity_poly.pdbx_strand_id
1 'polypeptide(L)'
;MNIEIDVPEESFDDFALPEDTGEIASPEPLSFSPWHKPRKQFVRKHQWVRHAKSTIGRLKDAGHLDANSPVRYLTLPGPDLLDVKLMADVCAEQNLSLHYTGFCYVRETEAVRLRRNTQQFELDRGTQVLPGSGVHISRLEEITRVNSQAKTLMERGGPYSIVNIDACEPIANANGNQTGRLVDAIRTIVDYQLNVNRQPWLLYLTTPVQTDSVSGEAQRALYDQVRQNVAVDVEFADELAGRYSDGEDIEQYLVRVSQENGHEFVRSITLGVSKWLVHLAEQANFNVKKLPAICYSMFRREPYVPNMISTCYLFLPRQIPILDNTGLTPNAQSQTGQAAISDHIRALRRSIEIENIDERLADDQELRRTLVAETKALLGSVGYDVDHPENGYDNWLSGDPMELAGQVAAPTV
;
A
#
# COMPACT_ATOMS: atom_id res chain seq x y z
N MET A 1 89.72 13.89 2.82
CA MET A 1 88.28 14.18 2.82
C MET A 1 87.59 12.94 2.32
N ASN A 2 87.11 12.09 3.22
CA ASN A 2 86.25 10.96 2.88
C ASN A 2 84.82 11.41 3.17
N ILE A 3 83.96 11.24 2.17
CA ILE A 3 82.54 11.56 2.22
C ILE A 3 81.86 10.32 2.81
N GLU A 4 81.27 10.46 4.00
CA GLU A 4 80.36 9.47 4.58
C GLU A 4 79.11 9.39 3.71
N ILE A 5 78.78 8.17 3.29
CA ILE A 5 77.52 7.84 2.62
C ILE A 5 76.55 7.47 3.74
N ASP A 6 75.54 8.31 3.93
CA ASP A 6 74.43 8.09 4.85
C ASP A 6 73.52 7.01 4.26
N VAL A 7 73.32 5.92 4.99
CA VAL A 7 72.41 4.83 4.60
C VAL A 7 71.08 5.11 5.31
N PRO A 8 69.95 5.25 4.61
CA PRO A 8 68.67 5.42 5.29
C PRO A 8 68.22 4.09 5.87
N GLU A 9 68.26 3.97 7.20
CA GLU A 9 67.49 2.99 7.95
C GLU A 9 66.02 3.43 7.99
N GLU A 10 65.29 3.21 6.90
CA GLU A 10 63.82 3.16 6.97
C GLU A 10 63.37 1.72 6.79
N SER A 11 63.25 1.04 7.92
CA SER A 11 62.55 -0.22 8.08
C SER A 11 61.10 -0.04 7.61
N PHE A 12 60.71 -0.79 6.58
CA PHE A 12 59.35 -0.83 6.02
C PHE A 12 58.34 -1.57 6.92
N ASP A 13 58.72 -1.96 8.14
CA ASP A 13 57.91 -2.81 9.02
C ASP A 13 56.95 -2.03 9.94
N ASP A 14 56.88 -0.69 9.84
CA ASP A 14 56.04 0.15 10.71
C ASP A 14 54.79 0.72 10.01
N PHE A 15 54.29 0.03 8.97
CA PHE A 15 52.93 0.25 8.49
C PHE A 15 51.96 -0.40 9.48
N ALA A 16 51.61 0.35 10.52
CA ALA A 16 50.58 0.01 11.48
C ALA A 16 49.34 -0.52 10.74
N LEU A 17 49.08 -1.82 10.90
CA LEU A 17 47.80 -2.40 10.50
C LEU A 17 46.69 -1.59 11.21
N PRO A 18 45.59 -1.25 10.52
CA PRO A 18 44.48 -0.54 11.14
C PRO A 18 44.09 -1.24 12.44
N GLU A 19 43.78 -0.46 13.49
CA GLU A 19 43.26 -0.99 14.75
C GLU A 19 42.15 -2.00 14.46
N ASP A 20 42.21 -3.14 15.14
CA ASP A 20 41.29 -4.26 15.02
C ASP A 20 39.85 -3.71 15.07
N THR A 21 39.21 -3.63 13.90
CA THR A 21 37.85 -3.12 13.78
C THR A 21 36.99 -4.11 14.55
N GLY A 22 36.57 -3.71 15.76
CA GLY A 22 35.91 -4.60 16.73
C GLY A 22 34.79 -5.44 16.11
N GLU A 23 34.41 -6.53 16.81
CA GLU A 23 33.45 -7.56 16.38
C GLU A 23 32.49 -7.07 15.29
N ILE A 24 32.69 -7.54 14.06
CA ILE A 24 31.79 -7.28 12.95
C ILE A 24 30.40 -7.67 13.42
N ALA A 25 29.54 -6.67 13.63
CA ALA A 25 28.18 -6.87 14.08
C ALA A 25 27.51 -7.82 13.09
N SER A 26 27.34 -9.08 13.49
CA SER A 26 26.58 -10.05 12.71
C SER A 26 25.13 -9.60 12.75
N PRO A 27 24.44 -9.51 11.61
CA PRO A 27 23.04 -9.11 11.60
C PRO A 27 22.25 -10.05 12.52
N GLU A 28 21.37 -9.47 13.34
CA GLU A 28 20.50 -10.27 14.21
C GLU A 28 19.74 -11.32 13.37
N PRO A 29 19.55 -12.55 13.90
CA PRO A 29 18.77 -13.57 13.22
C PRO A 29 17.37 -13.04 12.84
N LEU A 30 16.99 -13.24 11.58
CA LEU A 30 15.70 -12.76 11.07
C LEU A 30 14.55 -13.50 11.75
N SER A 31 13.57 -12.73 12.25
CA SER A 31 12.36 -13.28 12.86
C SER A 31 11.13 -13.08 11.97
N PHE A 32 10.29 -14.11 11.90
CA PHE A 32 9.04 -14.02 11.15
C PHE A 32 8.03 -13.10 11.85
N SER A 33 7.25 -12.37 11.06
CA SER A 33 6.31 -11.35 11.53
C SER A 33 4.91 -11.58 10.95
N PRO A 34 3.83 -11.01 11.51
CA PRO A 34 2.46 -11.28 11.05
C PRO A 34 2.20 -11.00 9.55
N TRP A 35 2.90 -10.03 8.95
CA TRP A 35 2.83 -9.74 7.50
C TRP A 35 3.56 -10.78 6.61
N HIS A 36 4.21 -11.77 7.22
CA HIS A 36 4.74 -12.96 6.56
C HIS A 36 3.72 -14.10 6.51
N LYS A 37 2.50 -13.95 7.01
CA LYS A 37 1.49 -15.02 6.91
C LYS A 37 0.96 -15.20 5.47
N PRO A 38 0.48 -16.39 5.07
CA PRO A 38 0.03 -16.69 3.70
C PRO A 38 -1.07 -15.75 3.17
N ARG A 39 -1.93 -15.23 4.06
CA ARG A 39 -2.98 -14.25 3.72
C ARG A 39 -2.42 -13.00 3.03
N LYS A 40 -1.25 -12.51 3.46
CA LYS A 40 -0.60 -11.33 2.85
C LYS A 40 -0.02 -11.68 1.50
N GLN A 41 0.48 -12.91 1.32
CA GLN A 41 0.92 -13.39 0.03
C GLN A 41 -0.23 -13.48 -0.98
N PHE A 42 -1.43 -13.87 -0.53
CA PHE A 42 -2.62 -13.83 -1.38
C PHE A 42 -2.92 -12.40 -1.86
N VAL A 43 -2.89 -11.41 -0.97
CA VAL A 43 -3.06 -9.98 -1.32
C VAL A 43 -2.00 -9.54 -2.34
N ARG A 44 -0.72 -9.84 -2.09
CA ARG A 44 0.39 -9.51 -3.00
C ARG A 44 0.16 -10.06 -4.40
N LYS A 45 -0.22 -11.33 -4.55
CA LYS A 45 -0.39 -11.99 -5.86
C LYS A 45 -1.69 -11.60 -6.55
N HIS A 46 -2.81 -11.73 -5.84
CA HIS A 46 -4.15 -11.65 -6.44
C HIS A 46 -4.69 -10.23 -6.53
N GLN A 47 -4.15 -9.29 -5.73
CA GLN A 47 -4.52 -7.88 -5.80
C GLN A 47 -3.38 -7.01 -6.33
N TRP A 48 -2.21 -7.01 -5.68
CA TRP A 48 -1.13 -6.09 -6.06
C TRP A 48 -0.56 -6.44 -7.44
N VAL A 49 0.06 -7.61 -7.61
CA VAL A 49 0.64 -8.02 -8.91
C VAL A 49 -0.40 -7.99 -10.02
N ARG A 50 -1.60 -8.53 -9.78
CA ARG A 50 -2.67 -8.58 -10.79
C ARG A 50 -3.04 -7.20 -11.32
N HIS A 51 -3.30 -6.24 -10.43
CA HIS A 51 -3.75 -4.91 -10.84
C HIS A 51 -2.59 -4.03 -11.33
N ALA A 52 -1.38 -4.24 -10.82
CA ALA A 52 -0.17 -3.58 -11.32
C ALA A 52 0.08 -3.99 -12.77
N LYS A 53 0.11 -5.31 -13.07
CA LYS A 53 0.28 -5.82 -14.44
C LYS A 53 -0.74 -5.23 -15.41
N SER A 54 -2.02 -5.20 -15.02
CA SER A 54 -3.08 -4.63 -15.86
C SER A 54 -2.94 -3.12 -16.07
N THR A 55 -2.51 -2.37 -15.06
CA THR A 55 -2.36 -0.91 -15.15
C THR A 55 -1.13 -0.52 -15.94
N ILE A 56 0.00 -1.19 -15.70
CA ILE A 56 1.25 -1.03 -16.44
C ILE A 56 1.02 -1.35 -17.92
N GLY A 57 0.35 -2.48 -18.23
CA GLY A 57 0.02 -2.83 -19.61
C GLY A 57 -0.79 -1.73 -20.30
N ARG A 58 -1.84 -1.20 -19.64
CA ARG A 58 -2.62 -0.08 -20.17
C ARG A 58 -1.78 1.17 -20.44
N LEU A 59 -0.88 1.52 -19.52
CA LEU A 59 -0.03 2.69 -19.66
C LEU A 59 0.99 2.50 -20.80
N LYS A 60 1.55 1.29 -20.93
CA LYS A 60 2.44 0.92 -22.03
C LYS A 60 1.74 0.97 -23.38
N ASP A 61 0.54 0.39 -23.49
CA ASP A 61 -0.26 0.41 -24.73
C ASP A 61 -0.64 1.83 -25.16
N ALA A 62 -0.83 2.73 -24.18
CA ALA A 62 -1.08 4.15 -24.43
C ALA A 62 0.19 4.97 -24.72
N GLY A 63 1.38 4.35 -24.73
CA GLY A 63 2.66 5.03 -24.97
C GLY A 63 3.13 5.91 -23.82
N HIS A 64 2.64 5.68 -22.60
CA HIS A 64 3.04 6.43 -21.40
C HIS A 64 4.24 5.81 -20.68
N LEU A 65 4.55 4.54 -20.97
CA LEU A 65 5.69 3.81 -20.40
C LEU A 65 6.51 3.19 -21.53
N ASP A 66 7.83 3.36 -21.44
CA ASP A 66 8.81 2.81 -22.37
C ASP A 66 10.17 2.64 -21.66
N ALA A 67 11.23 2.36 -22.42
CA ALA A 67 12.57 2.20 -21.88
C ALA A 67 13.12 3.47 -21.19
N ASN A 68 12.60 4.65 -21.52
CA ASN A 68 13.01 5.94 -20.95
C ASN A 68 12.02 6.47 -19.89
N SER A 69 10.84 5.87 -19.81
CA SER A 69 9.72 6.30 -18.96
C SER A 69 9.41 5.18 -17.96
N PRO A 70 10.01 5.22 -16.75
CA PRO A 70 9.88 4.15 -15.79
C PRO A 70 8.49 4.08 -15.18
N VAL A 71 8.15 2.91 -14.63
CA VAL A 71 7.05 2.80 -13.68
C VAL A 71 7.44 3.54 -12.42
N ARG A 72 6.67 4.56 -12.03
CA ARG A 72 6.90 5.33 -10.79
C ARG A 72 6.03 4.76 -9.67
N TYR A 73 6.66 4.37 -8.56
CA TYR A 73 6.02 3.66 -7.45
C TYR A 73 6.23 4.37 -6.10
N LEU A 74 5.15 4.84 -5.48
CA LEU A 74 5.17 5.38 -4.11
C LEU A 74 4.79 4.26 -3.15
N THR A 75 5.58 4.01 -2.10
CA THR A 75 5.26 2.93 -1.16
C THR A 75 5.67 3.20 0.29
N LEU A 76 5.17 2.35 1.21
CA LEU A 76 5.55 2.30 2.62
C LEU A 76 6.29 1.00 2.91
N PRO A 77 7.56 0.88 2.50
CA PRO A 77 8.22 -0.41 2.53
C PRO A 77 8.71 -0.72 3.95
N GLY A 78 8.60 -2.00 4.32
CA GLY A 78 9.27 -2.54 5.49
C GLY A 78 10.78 -2.69 5.26
N PRO A 79 11.55 -3.11 6.29
CA PRO A 79 13.00 -3.27 6.17
C PRO A 79 13.43 -4.29 5.10
N ASP A 80 12.54 -5.23 4.76
CA ASP A 80 12.80 -6.27 3.76
C ASP A 80 12.50 -5.87 2.32
N LEU A 81 11.89 -4.69 2.09
CA LEU A 81 11.54 -4.17 0.75
C LEU A 81 10.75 -5.17 -0.13
N LEU A 82 9.96 -6.07 0.48
CA LEU A 82 9.26 -7.15 -0.23
C LEU A 82 8.30 -6.63 -1.30
N ASP A 83 7.63 -5.52 -1.01
CA ASP A 83 6.71 -4.82 -1.91
C ASP A 83 7.46 -4.20 -3.10
N VAL A 84 8.61 -3.57 -2.87
CA VAL A 84 9.47 -3.01 -3.92
C VAL A 84 10.02 -4.12 -4.81
N LYS A 85 10.55 -5.21 -4.22
CA LYS A 85 11.02 -6.38 -4.97
C LYS A 85 9.93 -6.94 -5.88
N LEU A 86 8.73 -7.11 -5.34
CA LEU A 86 7.57 -7.59 -6.10
C LEU A 86 7.23 -6.66 -7.27
N MET A 87 7.26 -5.34 -7.07
CA MET A 87 7.02 -4.39 -8.16
C MET A 87 8.16 -4.36 -9.18
N ALA A 88 9.41 -4.53 -8.75
CA ALA A 88 10.55 -4.65 -9.64
C ALA A 88 10.43 -5.87 -10.54
N ASP A 89 10.05 -7.03 -9.99
CA ASP A 89 9.80 -8.25 -10.75
C ASP A 89 8.67 -8.04 -11.79
N VAL A 90 7.57 -7.38 -11.39
CA VAL A 90 6.47 -7.03 -12.31
C VAL A 90 6.94 -6.13 -13.46
N CYS A 91 7.82 -5.16 -13.19
CA CYS A 91 8.37 -4.29 -14.22
C CYS A 91 9.34 -5.04 -15.14
N ALA A 92 10.19 -5.90 -14.57
CA ALA A 92 11.16 -6.71 -15.28
C ALA A 92 10.47 -7.65 -16.29
N GLU A 93 9.38 -8.32 -15.89
CA GLU A 93 8.57 -9.15 -16.79
C GLU A 93 8.03 -8.38 -18.01
N GLN A 94 7.88 -7.05 -17.91
CA GLN A 94 7.40 -6.20 -18.99
C GLN A 94 8.50 -5.41 -19.73
N ASN A 95 9.77 -5.68 -19.39
CA ASN A 95 10.95 -4.95 -19.87
C ASN A 95 10.88 -3.44 -19.58
N LEU A 96 10.44 -3.09 -18.37
CA LEU A 96 10.36 -1.72 -17.88
C LEU A 96 11.26 -1.54 -16.66
N SER A 97 11.74 -0.33 -16.46
CA SER A 97 12.45 0.05 -15.24
C SER A 97 11.49 0.59 -14.17
N LEU A 98 11.85 0.43 -12.91
CA LEU A 98 11.15 0.92 -11.73
C LEU A 98 11.89 2.15 -11.17
N HIS A 99 11.15 3.20 -10.84
CA HIS A 99 11.60 4.27 -9.97
C HIS A 99 10.70 4.32 -8.74
N TYR A 100 11.24 4.06 -7.55
CA TYR A 100 10.41 4.02 -6.33
C TYR A 100 10.79 5.10 -5.32
N THR A 101 9.77 5.61 -4.63
CA THR A 101 9.91 6.52 -3.50
C THR A 101 9.27 5.86 -2.28
N GLY A 102 10.08 5.46 -1.32
CA GLY A 102 9.63 4.79 -0.09
C GLY A 102 9.63 5.74 1.10
N PHE A 103 8.61 5.69 1.94
CA PHE A 103 8.61 6.30 3.28
C PHE A 103 8.59 5.21 4.35
N CYS A 104 9.59 5.19 5.22
CA CYS A 104 9.69 4.20 6.28
C CYS A 104 9.97 4.91 7.60
N TYR A 105 8.98 4.95 8.48
CA TYR A 105 9.14 5.46 9.84
C TYR A 105 9.17 4.30 10.82
N VAL A 106 10.37 3.79 11.05
CA VAL A 106 10.66 2.82 12.11
C VAL A 106 11.71 3.42 13.02
N ARG A 107 11.69 3.07 14.31
CA ARG A 107 12.81 3.37 15.21
C ARG A 107 14.03 2.68 14.62
N GLU A 108 14.90 3.46 14.00
CA GLU A 108 16.04 2.91 13.28
C GLU A 108 17.05 2.32 14.26
N THR A 109 17.14 1.00 14.29
CA THR A 109 18.26 0.28 14.90
C THR A 109 19.34 0.04 13.84
N GLU A 110 20.57 -0.18 14.28
CA GLU A 110 21.67 -0.57 13.38
C GLU A 110 21.31 -1.80 12.55
N ALA A 111 20.67 -2.81 13.16
CA ALA A 111 20.22 -4.02 12.48
C ALA A 111 19.18 -3.72 11.39
N VAL A 112 18.16 -2.90 11.69
CA VAL A 112 17.12 -2.51 10.72
C VAL A 112 17.71 -1.71 9.56
N ARG A 113 18.65 -0.81 9.86
CA ARG A 113 19.35 -0.01 8.84
C ARG A 113 20.23 -0.89 7.94
N LEU A 114 21.06 -1.74 8.52
CA LEU A 114 21.92 -2.67 7.79
C LEU A 114 21.09 -3.60 6.91
N ARG A 115 19.97 -4.11 7.43
CA ARG A 115 19.02 -4.94 6.70
C ARG A 115 18.48 -4.22 5.47
N ARG A 116 17.93 -3.02 5.65
CA ARG A 116 17.37 -2.22 4.56
C ARG A 116 18.43 -1.88 3.50
N ASN A 117 19.63 -1.50 3.93
CA ASN A 117 20.74 -1.18 3.02
C ASN A 117 21.17 -2.42 2.21
N THR A 118 21.20 -3.60 2.85
CA THR A 118 21.50 -4.87 2.17
C THR A 118 20.44 -5.18 1.11
N GLN A 119 19.15 -5.08 1.46
CA GLN A 119 18.07 -5.33 0.51
C GLN A 119 18.04 -4.31 -0.63
N GLN A 120 18.31 -3.04 -0.32
CA GLN A 120 18.39 -1.99 -1.32
C GLN A 120 19.57 -2.21 -2.27
N PHE A 121 20.73 -2.60 -1.75
CA PHE A 121 21.90 -2.94 -2.57
C PHE A 121 21.60 -4.10 -3.53
N GLU A 122 20.93 -5.16 -3.06
CA GLU A 122 20.52 -6.27 -3.92
C GLU A 122 19.53 -5.84 -5.02
N LEU A 123 18.61 -4.91 -4.71
CA LEU A 123 17.71 -4.33 -5.71
C LEU A 123 18.44 -3.46 -6.74
N ASP A 124 19.37 -2.61 -6.28
CA ASP A 124 20.12 -1.67 -7.11
C ASP A 124 21.14 -2.38 -8.03
N ARG A 125 21.63 -3.56 -7.64
CA ARG A 125 22.43 -4.42 -8.53
C ARG A 125 21.60 -4.98 -9.69
N GLY A 126 20.29 -5.08 -9.53
CA GLY A 126 19.38 -5.39 -10.62
C GLY A 126 19.30 -4.20 -11.58
N THR A 127 19.46 -4.43 -12.89
CA THR A 127 19.40 -3.36 -13.91
C THR A 127 18.00 -2.75 -14.10
N GLN A 128 17.04 -3.11 -13.24
CA GLN A 128 15.63 -2.75 -13.38
C GLN A 128 15.24 -1.59 -12.45
N VAL A 129 16.01 -1.27 -11.42
CA VAL A 129 15.74 -0.12 -10.54
C VAL A 129 16.58 1.08 -10.98
N LEU A 130 15.93 2.21 -11.20
CA LEU A 130 16.62 3.43 -11.65
C LEU A 130 17.32 4.17 -10.49
N PRO A 131 18.46 4.83 -10.77
CA PRO A 131 19.09 5.74 -9.83
C PRO A 131 18.12 6.81 -9.31
N GLY A 132 18.28 7.17 -8.05
CA GLY A 132 17.39 8.11 -7.35
C GLY A 132 16.15 7.45 -6.72
N SER A 133 15.94 6.15 -6.96
CA SER A 133 15.01 5.37 -6.13
C SER A 133 15.54 5.24 -4.70
N GLY A 134 14.66 5.22 -3.71
CA GLY A 134 15.12 5.07 -2.33
C GLY A 134 14.04 5.08 -1.27
N VAL A 135 14.45 4.66 -0.07
CA VAL A 135 13.61 4.73 1.13
C VAL A 135 14.09 5.87 2.01
N HIS A 136 13.16 6.74 2.38
CA HIS A 136 13.40 7.90 3.21
C HIS A 136 12.84 7.67 4.62
N ILE A 137 13.63 8.02 5.62
CA ILE A 137 13.25 7.92 7.02
C ILE A 137 12.37 9.12 7.37
N SER A 138 11.08 8.98 7.11
CA SER A 138 10.07 9.99 7.42
C SER A 138 8.71 9.33 7.45
N ARG A 139 7.80 9.90 8.25
CA ARG A 139 6.39 9.52 8.27
C ARG A 139 5.73 9.98 6.98
N LEU A 140 4.87 9.14 6.39
CA LEU A 140 4.10 9.54 5.21
C LEU A 140 3.27 10.79 5.49
N GLU A 141 2.75 10.92 6.71
CA GLU A 141 1.92 12.05 7.13
C GLU A 141 2.64 13.40 7.05
N GLU A 142 3.98 13.41 7.06
CA GLU A 142 4.74 14.65 6.94
C GLU A 142 4.58 15.32 5.57
N ILE A 143 4.13 14.60 4.53
CA ILE A 143 3.84 15.20 3.21
C ILE A 143 2.72 16.26 3.29
N THR A 144 1.89 16.23 4.33
CA THR A 144 0.81 17.20 4.53
C THR A 144 1.33 18.60 4.88
N ARG A 145 2.59 18.69 5.34
CA ARG A 145 3.24 19.96 5.67
C ARG A 145 3.82 20.58 4.41
N VAL A 146 3.41 21.82 4.09
CA VAL A 146 3.72 22.50 2.82
C VAL A 146 5.21 22.54 2.47
N ASN A 147 6.10 22.72 3.46
CA ASN A 147 7.54 22.84 3.26
C ASN A 147 8.34 21.66 3.83
N SER A 148 7.72 20.48 3.98
CA SER A 148 8.47 19.31 4.45
C SER A 148 9.37 18.72 3.37
N GLN A 149 10.47 18.12 3.84
CA GLN A 149 11.32 17.32 2.97
C GLN A 149 10.54 16.14 2.39
N ALA A 150 9.65 15.51 3.16
CA ALA A 150 8.80 14.42 2.71
C ALA A 150 7.93 14.82 1.51
N LYS A 151 7.28 15.99 1.57
CA LYS A 151 6.49 16.50 0.45
C LYS A 151 7.35 16.73 -0.80
N THR A 152 8.49 17.38 -0.62
CA THR A 152 9.43 17.64 -1.73
C THR A 152 9.91 16.34 -2.39
N LEU A 153 10.21 15.32 -1.60
CA LEU A 153 10.62 14.00 -2.10
C LEU A 153 9.48 13.31 -2.85
N MET A 154 8.27 13.33 -2.29
CA MET A 154 7.07 12.78 -2.93
C MET A 154 6.80 13.47 -4.28
N GLU A 155 6.90 14.79 -4.36
CA GLU A 155 6.64 15.53 -5.61
C GLU A 155 7.74 15.31 -6.66
N ARG A 156 9.00 15.11 -6.24
CA ARG A 156 10.12 14.81 -7.14
C ARG A 156 10.08 13.39 -7.71
N GLY A 157 9.61 12.42 -6.91
CA GLY A 157 9.48 11.02 -7.33
C GLY A 157 8.28 10.77 -8.25
N GLY A 158 7.24 11.61 -8.16
CA GLY A 158 6.03 11.50 -8.94
C GLY A 158 6.09 12.14 -10.34
N PRO A 159 4.97 12.18 -11.07
CA PRO A 159 3.69 11.52 -10.75
C PRO A 159 3.82 10.00 -10.74
N TYR A 160 3.02 9.31 -9.92
CA TYR A 160 3.18 7.86 -9.73
C TYR A 160 2.19 7.07 -10.57
N SER A 161 2.66 5.99 -11.19
CA SER A 161 1.80 4.99 -11.85
C SER A 161 1.05 4.15 -10.81
N ILE A 162 1.70 3.89 -9.68
CA ILE A 162 1.19 3.06 -8.60
C ILE A 162 1.56 3.71 -7.25
N VAL A 163 0.59 3.80 -6.36
CA VAL A 163 0.75 4.21 -4.96
C VAL A 163 0.32 3.04 -4.09
N ASN A 164 1.18 2.58 -3.18
CA ASN A 164 0.88 1.52 -2.23
C ASN A 164 1.02 2.02 -0.79
N ILE A 165 -0.10 2.22 -0.12
CA ILE A 165 -0.14 2.60 1.29
C ILE A 165 -0.47 1.34 2.08
N ASP A 166 0.56 0.61 2.48
CA ASP A 166 0.45 -0.54 3.39
C ASP A 166 0.69 -0.08 4.82
N ALA A 167 -0.32 0.55 5.42
CA ALA A 167 -0.22 1.15 6.74
C ALA A 167 -0.56 0.15 7.85
N CYS A 168 0.28 0.13 8.89
CA CYS A 168 -0.05 -0.53 10.16
C CYS A 168 -0.89 0.38 11.08
N GLU A 169 -1.03 1.66 10.74
CA GLU A 169 -1.82 2.64 11.48
C GLU A 169 -3.21 2.82 10.84
N PRO A 170 -4.26 3.06 11.64
CA PRO A 170 -5.60 3.32 11.10
C PRO A 170 -5.68 4.61 10.29
N ILE A 171 -6.51 4.63 9.25
CA ILE A 171 -6.72 5.80 8.38
C ILE A 171 -7.18 7.06 9.15
N ALA A 172 -8.00 6.91 10.20
CA ALA A 172 -8.74 8.02 10.79
C ALA A 172 -8.94 7.94 12.33
N ASN A 173 -7.91 7.54 13.07
CA ASN A 173 -7.96 7.34 14.54
C ASN A 173 -8.02 8.64 15.37
N ALA A 174 -7.55 9.78 14.86
CA ALA A 174 -7.45 11.02 15.65
C ALA A 174 -8.72 11.88 15.57
N ASN A 175 -9.19 12.36 16.74
CA ASN A 175 -10.30 13.31 16.87
C ASN A 175 -9.86 14.73 16.48
N GLY A 176 -10.72 15.48 15.77
CA GLY A 176 -10.55 16.90 15.47
C GLY A 176 -9.80 17.27 14.17
N ASN A 177 -9.70 18.57 13.90
CA ASN A 177 -8.99 19.21 12.78
C ASN A 177 -7.45 19.14 12.91
N GLN A 178 -6.91 18.03 13.41
CA GLN A 178 -5.46 17.85 13.48
C GLN A 178 -4.93 17.52 12.08
N THR A 179 -4.05 18.37 11.55
CA THR A 179 -3.34 18.10 10.29
C THR A 179 -2.24 17.07 10.51
N GLY A 180 -2.09 16.13 9.58
CA GLY A 180 -1.02 15.12 9.64
C GLY A 180 -1.51 13.74 10.06
N ARG A 181 -2.76 13.40 9.73
CA ARG A 181 -3.28 12.04 9.83
C ARG A 181 -3.05 11.31 8.51
N LEU A 182 -3.12 9.97 8.53
CA LEU A 182 -3.00 9.17 7.31
C LEU A 182 -4.03 9.56 6.24
N VAL A 183 -5.28 9.86 6.63
CA VAL A 183 -6.31 10.37 5.70
C VAL A 183 -5.91 11.69 5.02
N ASP A 184 -5.20 12.58 5.73
CA ASP A 184 -4.74 13.85 5.16
C ASP A 184 -3.58 13.61 4.17
N ALA A 185 -2.73 12.61 4.45
CA ALA A 185 -1.67 12.18 3.54
C ALA A 185 -2.25 11.56 2.26
N ILE A 186 -3.25 10.68 2.38
CA ILE A 186 -3.99 10.10 1.24
C ILE A 186 -4.58 11.23 0.39
N ARG A 187 -5.25 12.19 1.01
CA ARG A 187 -5.80 13.37 0.31
C ARG A 187 -4.71 14.13 -0.44
N THR A 188 -3.57 14.38 0.20
CA THR A 188 -2.44 15.11 -0.38
C THR A 188 -1.87 14.40 -1.62
N ILE A 189 -1.73 13.07 -1.55
CA ILE A 189 -1.27 12.25 -2.69
C ILE A 189 -2.29 12.30 -3.82
N VAL A 190 -3.58 12.09 -3.51
CA VAL A 190 -4.66 12.13 -4.50
C VAL A 190 -4.71 13.50 -5.18
N ASP A 191 -4.68 14.59 -4.41
CA ASP A 191 -4.67 15.95 -4.94
C ASP A 191 -3.46 16.21 -5.86
N TYR A 192 -2.26 15.84 -5.43
CA TYR A 192 -1.06 15.92 -6.28
C TYR A 192 -1.22 15.14 -7.59
N GLN A 193 -1.67 13.88 -7.53
CA GLN A 193 -1.83 13.02 -8.69
C GLN A 193 -2.87 13.55 -9.68
N LEU A 194 -4.01 14.00 -9.18
CA LEU A 194 -5.11 14.53 -10.00
C LEU A 194 -4.72 15.83 -10.73
N ASN A 195 -3.83 16.64 -10.15
CA ASN A 195 -3.40 17.91 -10.73
C ASN A 195 -2.19 17.80 -11.64
N VAL A 196 -1.24 16.90 -11.35
CA VAL A 196 0.05 16.84 -12.07
C VAL A 196 0.00 15.93 -13.30
N ASN A 197 -0.82 14.88 -13.30
CA ASN A 197 -0.84 13.92 -14.41
C ASN A 197 -2.25 13.46 -14.76
N ARG A 198 -2.62 13.53 -16.04
CA ARG A 198 -3.89 12.99 -16.57
C ARG A 198 -3.69 11.61 -17.20
N GLN A 199 -3.10 10.69 -16.44
CA GLN A 199 -2.93 9.29 -16.82
C GLN A 199 -3.65 8.36 -15.83
N PRO A 200 -4.02 7.15 -16.25
CA PRO A 200 -4.46 6.10 -15.34
C PRO A 200 -3.44 5.83 -14.24
N TRP A 201 -3.87 5.74 -12.99
CA TRP A 201 -2.98 5.37 -11.88
C TRP A 201 -3.73 4.57 -10.81
N LEU A 202 -2.96 3.85 -10.02
CA LEU A 202 -3.48 2.87 -9.07
C LEU A 202 -3.15 3.25 -7.63
N LEU A 203 -4.14 3.15 -6.75
CA LEU A 203 -3.97 3.28 -5.30
C LEU A 203 -4.28 1.95 -4.63
N TYR A 204 -3.30 1.37 -3.95
CA TYR A 204 -3.52 0.33 -2.95
C TYR A 204 -3.55 0.96 -1.56
N LEU A 205 -4.49 0.51 -0.75
CA LEU A 205 -4.64 0.94 0.63
C LEU A 205 -4.89 -0.29 1.49
N THR A 206 -3.91 -0.63 2.31
CA THR A 206 -4.03 -1.63 3.36
C THR A 206 -3.96 -0.94 4.71
N THR A 207 -4.94 -1.19 5.59
CA THR A 207 -5.04 -0.55 6.91
C THR A 207 -5.81 -1.44 7.89
N PRO A 208 -5.59 -1.27 9.21
CA PRO A 208 -6.53 -1.72 10.21
C PRO A 208 -7.88 -1.00 10.06
N VAL A 209 -8.98 -1.75 10.23
CA VAL A 209 -10.35 -1.24 10.33
C VAL A 209 -11.07 -2.00 11.44
N GLN A 210 -11.18 -1.33 12.58
CA GLN A 210 -11.87 -1.73 13.80
C GLN A 210 -12.64 -0.52 14.38
N THR A 211 -13.63 -0.78 15.24
CA THR A 211 -14.48 0.24 15.85
C THR A 211 -13.71 1.27 16.67
N ASP A 212 -12.56 0.90 17.24
CA ASP A 212 -11.64 1.79 17.98
C ASP A 212 -10.57 2.44 17.09
N SER A 213 -10.43 1.98 15.85
CA SER A 213 -9.44 2.48 14.89
C SER A 213 -9.91 3.72 14.11
N VAL A 214 -11.22 4.02 14.14
CA VAL A 214 -11.84 5.14 13.45
C VAL A 214 -12.50 6.06 14.48
N SER A 215 -12.11 7.33 14.49
CA SER A 215 -12.75 8.33 15.35
C SER A 215 -14.24 8.47 15.00
N GLY A 216 -15.08 8.72 16.01
CA GLY A 216 -16.52 8.90 15.79
C GLY A 216 -16.85 10.05 14.82
N GLU A 217 -16.00 11.09 14.77
CA GLU A 217 -16.12 12.19 13.80
C GLU A 217 -15.83 11.73 12.37
N ALA A 218 -14.72 11.01 12.15
CA ALA A 218 -14.39 10.48 10.83
C ALA A 218 -15.43 9.47 10.35
N GLN A 219 -15.88 8.58 11.24
CA GLN A 219 -16.93 7.62 10.92
C GLN A 219 -18.21 8.34 10.48
N ARG A 220 -18.64 9.38 11.23
CA ARG A 220 -19.81 10.18 10.85
C ARG A 220 -19.63 10.81 9.47
N ALA A 221 -18.48 11.43 9.20
CA ALA A 221 -18.19 12.04 7.91
C ALA A 221 -18.21 11.04 6.76
N LEU A 222 -17.67 9.83 6.95
CA LEU A 222 -17.71 8.74 5.97
C LEU A 222 -19.15 8.25 5.74
N TYR A 223 -19.94 8.12 6.79
CA TYR A 223 -21.34 7.72 6.71
C TYR A 223 -22.22 8.79 6.06
N ASP A 224 -21.91 10.07 6.26
CA ASP A 224 -22.60 11.16 5.57
C ASP A 224 -22.45 11.07 4.05
N GLN A 225 -21.30 10.61 3.55
CA GLN A 225 -21.13 10.34 2.11
C GLN A 225 -22.06 9.22 1.62
N VAL A 226 -22.30 8.19 2.44
CA VAL A 226 -23.23 7.12 2.11
C VAL A 226 -24.67 7.65 2.10
N ARG A 227 -25.07 8.41 3.13
CA ARG A 227 -26.39 9.05 3.23
C ARG A 227 -26.70 9.94 2.04
N GLN A 228 -25.74 10.80 1.66
CA GLN A 228 -25.88 11.70 0.51
C GLN A 228 -26.19 10.92 -0.77
N ASN A 229 -25.49 9.81 -0.99
CA ASN A 229 -25.75 8.98 -2.17
C ASN A 229 -27.08 8.23 -2.12
N VAL A 230 -27.51 7.71 -0.96
CA VAL A 230 -28.84 7.13 -0.79
C VAL A 230 -29.94 8.17 -1.10
N ALA A 231 -29.73 9.43 -0.74
CA ALA A 231 -30.72 10.49 -0.97
C ALA A 231 -30.84 10.92 -2.44
N VAL A 232 -29.82 10.72 -3.27
CA VAL A 232 -29.77 11.24 -4.66
C VAL A 232 -29.75 10.17 -5.75
N ASP A 233 -29.42 8.92 -5.42
CA ASP A 233 -29.28 7.81 -6.37
C ASP A 233 -30.18 6.64 -5.94
N VAL A 234 -31.30 6.46 -6.67
CA VAL A 234 -32.31 5.44 -6.37
C VAL A 234 -31.75 4.03 -6.52
N GLU A 235 -30.92 3.77 -7.55
CA GLU A 235 -30.29 2.45 -7.72
C GLU A 235 -29.36 2.15 -6.53
N PHE A 236 -28.63 3.16 -6.05
CA PHE A 236 -27.73 3.02 -4.91
C PHE A 236 -28.52 2.74 -3.62
N ALA A 237 -29.62 3.46 -3.42
CA ALA A 237 -30.51 3.29 -2.28
C ALA A 237 -31.10 1.87 -2.25
N ASP A 238 -31.66 1.41 -3.37
CA ASP A 238 -32.29 0.10 -3.50
C ASP A 238 -31.29 -1.04 -3.26
N GLU A 239 -30.09 -0.93 -3.85
CA GLU A 239 -29.06 -1.96 -3.70
C GLU A 239 -28.51 -2.03 -2.27
N LEU A 240 -28.31 -0.87 -1.61
CA LEU A 240 -27.88 -0.85 -0.21
C LEU A 240 -28.99 -1.35 0.72
N ALA A 241 -30.25 -1.05 0.43
CA ALA A 241 -31.40 -1.50 1.21
C ALA A 241 -31.53 -3.03 1.26
N GLY A 242 -31.03 -3.74 0.25
CA GLY A 242 -30.92 -5.21 0.28
C GLY A 242 -30.01 -5.76 1.41
N ARG A 243 -29.32 -4.90 2.16
CA ARG A 243 -28.50 -5.25 3.34
C ARG A 243 -29.17 -4.92 4.67
N TYR A 244 -30.33 -4.28 4.64
CA TYR A 244 -31.07 -3.91 5.83
C TYR A 244 -31.74 -5.15 6.44
N SER A 245 -31.90 -5.14 7.75
CA SER A 245 -32.78 -6.07 8.46
C SER A 245 -34.25 -5.70 8.19
N ASP A 246 -35.19 -6.61 8.47
CA ASP A 246 -36.61 -6.33 8.24
C ASP A 246 -37.08 -5.08 9.01
N GLY A 247 -37.59 -4.09 8.26
CA GLY A 247 -38.07 -2.82 8.81
C GLY A 247 -36.96 -1.82 9.19
N GLU A 248 -35.69 -2.13 8.90
CA GLU A 248 -34.55 -1.26 9.17
C GLU A 248 -34.42 -0.16 8.09
N ASP A 249 -34.15 1.08 8.53
CA ASP A 249 -33.79 2.19 7.64
C ASP A 249 -32.26 2.43 7.59
N ILE A 250 -31.82 3.37 6.75
CA ILE A 250 -30.39 3.68 6.60
C ILE A 250 -29.72 4.13 7.90
N GLU A 251 -30.41 4.88 8.76
CA GLU A 251 -29.82 5.36 10.01
C GLU A 251 -29.64 4.21 10.99
N GLN A 252 -30.66 3.36 11.12
CA GLN A 252 -30.63 2.15 11.93
C GLN A 252 -29.55 1.18 11.43
N TYR A 253 -29.44 0.98 10.11
CA TYR A 253 -28.38 0.19 9.49
C TYR A 253 -27.00 0.69 9.88
N LEU A 254 -26.73 1.98 9.67
CA LEU A 254 -25.42 2.58 9.96
C LEU A 254 -25.07 2.54 11.45
N VAL A 255 -26.05 2.71 12.33
CA VAL A 255 -25.87 2.54 13.77
C VAL A 255 -25.52 1.10 14.10
N ARG A 256 -26.30 0.12 13.62
CA ARG A 256 -26.06 -1.30 13.90
C ARG A 256 -24.68 -1.75 13.44
N VAL A 257 -24.31 -1.47 12.18
CA VAL A 257 -23.00 -1.90 11.65
C VAL A 257 -21.82 -1.20 12.31
N SER A 258 -22.05 -0.10 13.05
CA SER A 258 -20.99 0.59 13.79
C SER A 258 -20.71 0.06 15.20
N GLN A 259 -21.57 -0.80 15.73
CA GLN A 259 -21.48 -1.24 17.13
C GLN A 259 -20.46 -2.35 17.34
N GLU A 260 -20.20 -3.16 16.32
CA GLU A 260 -19.40 -4.38 16.44
C GLU A 260 -18.36 -4.49 15.33
N ASN A 261 -17.19 -5.02 15.69
CA ASN A 261 -16.16 -5.38 14.71
C ASN A 261 -16.65 -6.54 13.83
N GLY A 262 -16.25 -6.52 12.56
CA GLY A 262 -16.48 -7.63 11.65
C GLY A 262 -16.74 -7.18 10.23
N HIS A 263 -17.31 -8.10 9.44
CA HIS A 263 -17.52 -7.92 8.02
C HIS A 263 -18.31 -6.67 7.68
N GLU A 264 -19.48 -6.47 8.28
CA GLU A 264 -20.35 -5.33 7.95
C GLU A 264 -19.71 -3.99 8.33
N PHE A 265 -18.99 -3.90 9.45
CA PHE A 265 -18.23 -2.70 9.81
C PHE A 265 -17.10 -2.40 8.81
N VAL A 266 -16.29 -3.42 8.45
CA VAL A 266 -15.23 -3.26 7.44
C VAL A 266 -15.82 -2.80 6.11
N ARG A 267 -16.95 -3.39 5.69
CA ARG A 267 -17.63 -3.03 4.44
C ARG A 267 -18.19 -1.62 4.47
N SER A 268 -18.82 -1.19 5.57
CA SER A 268 -19.41 0.15 5.70
C SER A 268 -18.35 1.24 5.70
N ILE A 269 -17.26 1.06 6.46
CA ILE A 269 -16.13 2.01 6.49
C ILE A 269 -15.45 2.06 5.12
N THR A 270 -15.17 0.91 4.50
CA THR A 270 -14.54 0.86 3.18
C THR A 270 -15.43 1.50 2.12
N LEU A 271 -16.76 1.33 2.21
CA LEU A 271 -17.71 2.03 1.33
C LEU A 271 -17.56 3.54 1.50
N GLY A 272 -17.62 4.06 2.72
CA GLY A 272 -17.44 5.49 3.01
C GLY A 272 -16.13 6.05 2.43
N VAL A 273 -15.00 5.36 2.63
CA VAL A 273 -13.70 5.76 2.06
C VAL A 273 -13.76 5.79 0.52
N SER A 274 -14.42 4.79 -0.08
CA SER A 274 -14.60 4.73 -1.52
C SER A 274 -15.45 5.89 -2.05
N LYS A 275 -16.53 6.26 -1.34
CA LYS A 275 -17.36 7.43 -1.69
C LYS A 275 -16.57 8.71 -1.64
N TRP A 276 -15.80 8.90 -0.56
CA TRP A 276 -14.93 10.05 -0.40
C TRP A 276 -13.91 10.18 -1.55
N LEU A 277 -13.23 9.09 -1.93
CA LEU A 277 -12.29 9.10 -3.05
C LEU A 277 -12.97 9.38 -4.40
N VAL A 278 -14.16 8.82 -4.64
CA VAL A 278 -14.93 9.12 -5.86
C VAL A 278 -15.25 10.61 -5.90
N HIS A 279 -15.73 11.20 -4.80
CA HIS A 279 -16.07 12.62 -4.74
C HIS A 279 -14.85 13.51 -5.02
N LEU A 280 -13.68 13.21 -4.44
CA LEU A 280 -12.44 13.95 -4.73
C LEU A 280 -12.06 13.88 -6.20
N ALA A 281 -12.15 12.71 -6.82
CA ALA A 281 -11.78 12.51 -8.21
C ALA A 281 -12.74 13.19 -9.20
N GLU A 282 -14.04 13.22 -8.89
CA GLU A 282 -15.04 13.88 -9.73
C GLU A 282 -14.78 15.38 -9.85
N GLN A 283 -14.32 16.03 -8.77
CA GLN A 283 -13.91 17.44 -8.79
C GLN A 283 -12.77 17.71 -9.78
N ALA A 284 -11.92 16.72 -10.06
CA ALA A 284 -10.80 16.82 -11.01
C ALA A 284 -11.09 16.20 -12.38
N ASN A 285 -12.35 15.86 -12.68
CA ASN A 285 -12.76 15.14 -13.89
C ASN A 285 -12.05 13.79 -14.06
N PHE A 286 -12.05 12.97 -13.01
CA PHE A 286 -11.62 11.58 -13.04
C PHE A 286 -12.78 10.63 -12.68
N ASN A 287 -12.70 9.41 -13.22
CA ASN A 287 -13.45 8.25 -12.74
C ASN A 287 -12.60 7.48 -11.73
N VAL A 288 -13.24 6.87 -10.74
CA VAL A 288 -12.58 6.00 -9.75
C VAL A 288 -13.26 4.64 -9.74
N LYS A 289 -12.54 3.65 -10.25
CA LYS A 289 -13.01 2.27 -10.21
C LYS A 289 -12.45 1.59 -8.98
N LYS A 290 -13.31 1.35 -7.98
CA LYS A 290 -13.00 0.38 -6.92
C LYS A 290 -12.81 -1.00 -7.55
N LEU A 291 -11.69 -1.63 -7.25
CA LEU A 291 -11.33 -2.99 -7.67
C LEU A 291 -11.62 -3.97 -6.52
N PRO A 292 -11.59 -5.30 -6.76
CA PRO A 292 -11.81 -6.29 -5.72
C PRO A 292 -10.92 -6.05 -4.49
N ALA A 293 -11.54 -6.07 -3.31
CA ALA A 293 -10.89 -5.83 -2.03
C ALA A 293 -10.97 -7.09 -1.16
N ILE A 294 -9.98 -7.26 -0.28
CA ILE A 294 -9.78 -8.45 0.53
C ILE A 294 -9.61 -8.02 1.98
N CYS A 295 -10.35 -8.62 2.90
CA CYS A 295 -10.14 -8.43 4.33
C CYS A 295 -9.53 -9.68 4.97
N TYR A 296 -8.89 -9.49 6.12
CA TYR A 296 -8.33 -10.57 6.93
C TYR A 296 -8.17 -10.12 8.37
N SER A 297 -7.89 -11.06 9.25
CA SER A 297 -7.47 -10.80 10.62
C SER A 297 -5.94 -10.82 10.75
N MET A 298 -5.38 -9.89 11.52
CA MET A 298 -3.98 -9.97 11.99
C MET A 298 -3.78 -11.18 12.92
N PHE A 299 -4.81 -11.51 13.70
CA PHE A 299 -4.80 -12.55 14.73
C PHE A 299 -5.55 -13.78 14.22
N ARG A 300 -4.93 -14.96 14.23
CA ARG A 300 -5.50 -16.14 13.58
C ARG A 300 -6.27 -16.97 14.60
N ARG A 301 -7.35 -16.42 15.15
CA ARG A 301 -8.30 -17.17 15.98
C ARG A 301 -9.65 -17.23 15.31
N GLU A 302 -10.30 -18.38 15.47
CA GLU A 302 -11.74 -18.45 15.28
C GLU A 302 -12.43 -17.74 16.46
N PRO A 303 -13.46 -16.90 16.21
CA PRO A 303 -13.99 -16.54 14.89
C PRO A 303 -13.05 -15.60 14.10
N TYR A 304 -12.89 -15.83 12.78
CA TYR A 304 -12.01 -15.06 11.88
C TYR A 304 -12.54 -13.64 11.60
N VAL A 305 -12.76 -12.85 12.66
CA VAL A 305 -13.29 -11.50 12.56
C VAL A 305 -12.26 -10.60 11.86
N PRO A 306 -12.55 -10.05 10.67
CA PRO A 306 -11.58 -9.25 9.94
C PRO A 306 -11.32 -7.94 10.67
N ASN A 307 -10.04 -7.57 10.78
CA ASN A 307 -9.60 -6.28 11.33
C ASN A 307 -8.63 -5.54 10.43
N MET A 308 -8.28 -6.11 9.27
CA MET A 308 -7.49 -5.50 8.21
C MET A 308 -8.29 -5.52 6.92
N ILE A 309 -8.16 -4.46 6.13
CA ILE A 309 -8.67 -4.40 4.76
C ILE A 309 -7.52 -4.05 3.82
N SER A 310 -7.48 -4.70 2.66
CA SER A 310 -6.68 -4.29 1.51
C SER A 310 -7.62 -3.96 0.36
N THR A 311 -7.73 -2.68 0.03
CA THR A 311 -8.58 -2.15 -1.04
C THR A 311 -7.75 -1.52 -2.15
N CYS A 312 -8.32 -1.44 -3.34
CA CYS A 312 -7.63 -0.97 -4.53
C CYS A 312 -8.54 -0.07 -5.38
N TYR A 313 -7.99 1.04 -5.86
CA TYR A 313 -8.71 2.04 -6.65
C TYR A 313 -7.92 2.40 -7.90
N LEU A 314 -8.55 2.27 -9.06
CA LEU A 314 -8.02 2.70 -10.35
C LEU A 314 -8.64 4.05 -10.72
N PHE A 315 -7.80 5.08 -10.78
CA PHE A 315 -8.17 6.41 -11.23
C PHE A 315 -8.01 6.50 -12.74
N LEU A 316 -9.01 7.03 -13.44
CA LEU A 316 -9.03 7.16 -14.89
C LEU A 316 -9.45 8.59 -15.28
N PRO A 317 -8.65 9.33 -16.05
CA PRO A 317 -9.05 10.67 -16.49
C PRO A 317 -10.32 10.58 -17.35
N ARG A 318 -11.31 11.44 -17.07
CA ARG A 318 -12.46 11.63 -17.97
C ARG A 318 -11.99 12.41 -19.20
N GLN A 319 -12.50 12.02 -20.37
CA GLN A 319 -12.37 12.83 -21.57
C GLN A 319 -13.29 14.04 -21.42
N ILE A 320 -12.73 15.23 -21.51
CA ILE A 320 -13.49 16.47 -21.52
C ILE A 320 -13.71 16.82 -22.99
N PRO A 321 -14.95 16.80 -23.51
CA PRO A 321 -15.20 17.17 -24.89
C PRO A 321 -14.82 18.65 -25.07
N ILE A 322 -14.02 18.95 -26.09
CA ILE A 322 -13.77 20.32 -26.50
C ILE A 322 -14.99 20.76 -27.30
N LEU A 323 -15.72 21.74 -26.77
CA LEU A 323 -16.86 22.35 -27.45
C LEU A 323 -16.43 23.69 -28.04
N ASP A 324 -16.56 23.81 -29.34
CA ASP A 324 -16.48 25.08 -30.05
C ASP A 324 -17.79 25.86 -29.87
N ASN A 325 -17.72 26.87 -29.02
CA ASN A 325 -18.82 27.80 -28.76
C ASN A 325 -18.86 28.97 -29.78
N THR A 326 -17.85 29.11 -30.63
CA THR A 326 -17.79 30.15 -31.67
C THR A 326 -18.56 29.76 -32.94
N GLY A 327 -18.78 28.46 -33.14
CA GLY A 327 -19.42 27.91 -34.33
C GLY A 327 -18.52 27.83 -35.55
N LEU A 328 -17.20 27.99 -35.40
CA LEU A 328 -16.22 27.86 -36.48
C LEU A 328 -16.03 26.39 -36.92
N THR A 329 -16.28 25.46 -36.02
CA THR A 329 -16.16 24.02 -36.22
C THR A 329 -17.39 23.29 -35.66
N PRO A 330 -17.80 22.18 -36.29
CA PRO A 330 -18.88 21.38 -35.76
C PRO A 330 -18.43 20.67 -34.47
N ASN A 331 -19.24 20.76 -33.43
CA ASN A 331 -19.04 19.97 -32.22
C ASN A 331 -19.25 18.49 -32.51
N ALA A 332 -18.33 17.65 -32.03
CA ALA A 332 -18.50 16.21 -32.11
C ALA A 332 -19.79 15.81 -31.39
N GLN A 333 -20.66 15.07 -32.09
CA GLN A 333 -21.86 14.52 -31.47
C GLN A 333 -21.45 13.48 -30.43
N SER A 334 -21.89 13.66 -29.19
CA SER A 334 -21.71 12.65 -28.14
C SER A 334 -22.30 11.34 -28.62
N GLN A 335 -21.46 10.31 -28.78
CA GLN A 335 -21.94 8.96 -29.06
C GLN A 335 -22.78 8.52 -27.86
N THR A 336 -24.08 8.38 -28.05
CA THR A 336 -25.05 7.87 -27.08
C THR A 336 -24.84 6.38 -26.88
N GLY A 337 -23.74 6.02 -26.21
CA GLY A 337 -23.55 4.69 -25.64
C GLY A 337 -24.46 4.48 -24.43
N GLN A 338 -24.69 3.22 -24.10
CA GLN A 338 -25.36 2.81 -22.86
C GLN A 338 -24.67 3.49 -21.67
N ALA A 339 -25.44 4.09 -20.75
CA ALA A 339 -24.89 4.79 -19.60
C ALA A 339 -24.00 3.83 -18.80
N ALA A 340 -22.72 4.18 -18.67
CA ALA A 340 -21.80 3.38 -17.87
C ALA A 340 -22.29 3.36 -16.42
N ILE A 341 -22.22 2.19 -15.76
CA ILE A 341 -22.51 2.05 -14.32
C ILE A 341 -21.70 3.10 -13.55
N SER A 342 -22.38 3.87 -12.69
CA SER A 342 -21.74 4.93 -11.91
C SER A 342 -20.63 4.36 -11.01
N ASP A 343 -19.58 5.14 -10.80
CA ASP A 343 -18.48 4.74 -9.93
C ASP A 343 -18.95 4.54 -8.47
N HIS A 344 -20.01 5.24 -8.09
CA HIS A 344 -20.72 5.10 -6.83
C HIS A 344 -21.36 3.72 -6.64
N ILE A 345 -22.13 3.23 -7.63
CA ILE A 345 -22.73 1.88 -7.61
C ILE A 345 -21.63 0.82 -7.63
N ARG A 346 -20.61 1.02 -8.46
CA ARG A 346 -19.45 0.12 -8.50
C ARG A 346 -18.76 0.02 -7.13
N ALA A 347 -18.61 1.15 -6.43
CA ALA A 347 -18.03 1.19 -5.09
C ALA A 347 -18.89 0.46 -4.06
N LEU A 348 -20.22 0.52 -4.16
CA LEU A 348 -21.16 -0.24 -3.33
C LEU A 348 -21.00 -1.75 -3.55
N ARG A 349 -21.16 -2.20 -4.80
CA ARG A 349 -21.00 -3.62 -5.19
C ARG A 349 -19.70 -4.21 -4.69
N ARG A 350 -18.59 -3.52 -4.95
CA ARG A 350 -17.25 -3.94 -4.53
C ARG A 350 -17.00 -3.83 -3.03
N SER A 351 -17.80 -3.07 -2.28
CA SER A 351 -17.77 -3.10 -0.82
C SER A 351 -18.52 -4.30 -0.27
N ILE A 352 -19.64 -4.69 -0.88
CA ILE A 352 -20.42 -5.87 -0.45
C ILE A 352 -19.65 -7.16 -0.75
N GLU A 353 -18.96 -7.23 -1.88
CA GLU A 353 -18.18 -8.39 -2.34
C GLU A 353 -16.82 -8.57 -1.64
N ILE A 354 -16.51 -7.80 -0.58
CA ILE A 354 -15.24 -7.95 0.13
C ILE A 354 -15.17 -9.37 0.73
N GLU A 355 -14.11 -10.09 0.32
CA GLU A 355 -13.83 -11.47 0.69
C GLU A 355 -12.92 -11.52 1.92
N ASN A 356 -13.25 -12.38 2.88
CA ASN A 356 -12.38 -12.69 4.01
C ASN A 356 -11.47 -13.86 3.65
N ILE A 357 -10.19 -13.57 3.42
CA ILE A 357 -9.24 -14.60 2.99
C ILE A 357 -8.93 -15.61 4.10
N ASP A 358 -9.16 -15.28 5.38
CA ASP A 358 -8.96 -16.26 6.45
C ASP A 358 -9.96 -17.41 6.39
N GLU A 359 -11.24 -17.10 6.13
CA GLU A 359 -12.30 -18.10 5.91
C GLU A 359 -11.96 -18.98 4.70
N ARG A 360 -11.58 -18.35 3.58
CA ARG A 360 -11.21 -19.10 2.37
C ARG A 360 -9.97 -19.98 2.56
N LEU A 361 -8.97 -19.55 3.32
CA LEU A 361 -7.79 -20.37 3.62
C LEU A 361 -8.06 -21.49 4.63
N ALA A 362 -9.13 -21.38 5.42
CA ALA A 362 -9.62 -22.48 6.24
C ALA A 362 -10.29 -23.56 5.37
N ASP A 363 -11.08 -23.14 4.39
CA ASP A 363 -11.85 -24.03 3.50
C ASP A 363 -11.01 -24.65 2.36
N ASP A 364 -10.05 -23.92 1.81
CA ASP A 364 -9.22 -24.34 0.67
C ASP A 364 -7.79 -24.67 1.10
N GLN A 365 -7.56 -25.94 1.44
CA GLN A 365 -6.25 -26.43 1.89
C GLN A 365 -5.19 -26.38 0.78
N GLU A 366 -5.58 -26.51 -0.48
CA GLU A 366 -4.62 -26.51 -1.59
C GLU A 366 -4.13 -25.09 -1.90
N LEU A 367 -5.05 -24.11 -1.87
CA LEU A 367 -4.68 -22.70 -1.89
C LEU A 367 -3.76 -22.36 -0.72
N ARG A 368 -4.07 -22.82 0.49
CA ARG A 368 -3.22 -22.61 1.66
C ARG A 368 -1.82 -23.15 1.46
N ARG A 369 -1.66 -24.40 1.01
CA ARG A 369 -0.33 -25.00 0.74
C ARG A 369 0.44 -24.21 -0.31
N THR A 370 -0.23 -23.82 -1.39
CA THR A 370 0.37 -23.03 -2.47
C THR A 370 0.92 -21.71 -1.93
N LEU A 371 0.12 -20.97 -1.16
CA LEU A 371 0.54 -19.69 -0.60
C LEU A 371 1.65 -19.84 0.45
N VAL A 372 1.65 -20.93 1.23
CA VAL A 372 2.74 -21.24 2.16
C VAL A 372 4.04 -21.44 1.38
N ALA A 373 4.04 -22.26 0.33
CA ALA A 373 5.23 -22.49 -0.49
C ALA A 373 5.73 -21.20 -1.16
N GLU A 374 4.82 -20.40 -1.72
CA GLU A 374 5.17 -19.09 -2.31
C GLU A 374 5.74 -18.13 -1.28
N THR A 375 5.20 -18.13 -0.06
CA THR A 375 5.71 -17.29 1.03
C THR A 375 7.09 -17.73 1.46
N LYS A 376 7.34 -19.04 1.60
CA LYS A 376 8.68 -19.58 1.89
C LYS A 376 9.68 -19.17 0.81
N ALA A 377 9.32 -19.29 -0.47
CA ALA A 377 10.18 -18.86 -1.56
C ALA A 377 10.50 -17.35 -1.51
N LEU A 378 9.50 -16.52 -1.25
CA LEU A 378 9.69 -15.07 -1.11
C LEU A 378 10.62 -14.72 0.05
N LEU A 379 10.37 -15.29 1.24
CA LEU A 379 11.18 -15.01 2.44
C LEU A 379 12.59 -15.57 2.31
N GLY A 380 12.75 -16.79 1.78
CA GLY A 380 14.05 -17.36 1.48
C GLY A 380 14.87 -16.51 0.51
N SER A 381 14.21 -15.88 -0.48
CA SER A 381 14.87 -14.99 -1.44
C SER A 381 15.44 -13.70 -0.83
N VAL A 382 15.00 -13.33 0.37
CA VAL A 382 15.55 -12.21 1.14
C VAL A 382 16.34 -12.69 2.37
N GLY A 383 16.67 -13.99 2.45
CA GLY A 383 17.61 -14.54 3.44
C GLY A 383 16.99 -15.05 4.75
N TYR A 384 15.67 -15.20 4.83
CA TYR A 384 15.07 -15.93 5.97
C TYR A 384 15.43 -17.42 5.90
N ASP A 385 15.77 -18.00 7.06
CA ASP A 385 15.94 -19.45 7.18
C ASP A 385 14.57 -20.13 7.33
N VAL A 386 13.93 -20.38 6.19
CA VAL A 386 12.57 -20.93 6.13
C VAL A 386 12.49 -22.43 6.43
N ASP A 387 13.62 -23.13 6.38
CA ASP A 387 13.72 -24.59 6.53
C ASP A 387 14.42 -25.02 7.83
N HIS A 388 14.73 -24.08 8.73
CA HIS A 388 15.33 -24.39 10.03
C HIS A 388 14.48 -25.43 10.81
N PRO A 389 15.09 -26.51 11.35
CA PRO A 389 14.34 -27.59 12.00
C PRO A 389 13.47 -27.17 13.19
N GLU A 390 13.92 -26.18 13.97
CA GLU A 390 13.22 -25.65 15.15
C GLU A 390 12.52 -24.31 14.89
N ASN A 391 13.20 -23.36 14.24
CA ASN A 391 12.71 -21.99 14.03
C ASN A 391 12.21 -21.71 12.61
N GLY A 392 12.03 -22.75 11.78
CA GLY A 392 11.65 -22.60 10.37
C GLY A 392 10.22 -22.08 10.19
N TYR A 393 9.88 -21.71 8.96
CA TYR A 393 8.61 -21.03 8.66
C TYR A 393 7.39 -21.91 8.97
N ASP A 394 7.48 -23.22 8.73
CA ASP A 394 6.39 -24.16 9.02
C ASP A 394 6.15 -24.29 10.54
N ASN A 395 7.23 -24.33 11.33
CA ASN A 395 7.12 -24.32 12.79
C ASN A 395 6.53 -23.00 13.28
N TRP A 396 7.01 -21.87 12.77
CA TRP A 396 6.44 -20.56 13.09
C TRP A 396 4.96 -20.45 12.70
N LEU A 397 4.54 -21.03 11.57
CA LEU A 397 3.14 -20.99 11.16
C LEU A 397 2.25 -21.94 11.97
N SER A 398 2.84 -23.02 12.51
CA SER A 398 2.18 -24.06 13.31
C SER A 398 2.13 -23.72 14.80
N GLY A 399 3.16 -23.06 15.33
CA GLY A 399 3.16 -22.46 16.63
C GLY A 399 2.21 -21.28 16.58
N ASP A 400 1.34 -21.13 17.58
CA ASP A 400 0.52 -19.92 17.74
C ASP A 400 1.48 -18.74 18.04
N PRO A 401 1.81 -17.84 17.10
CA PRO A 401 2.77 -16.80 17.39
C PRO A 401 1.98 -15.60 17.89
N MET A 402 2.12 -15.35 19.20
CA MET A 402 1.93 -14.05 19.84
C MET A 402 0.50 -13.49 19.83
N GLU A 403 -0.38 -14.16 20.55
CA GLU A 403 -1.68 -13.63 20.98
C GLU A 403 -1.68 -13.35 22.49
N LEU A 404 -0.55 -12.85 23.01
CA LEU A 404 -0.56 -12.09 24.25
C LEU A 404 -0.97 -10.66 23.91
N ALA A 405 -2.26 -10.39 24.09
CA ALA A 405 -2.74 -9.04 24.33
C ALA A 405 -1.91 -8.44 25.48
N GLY A 406 -0.92 -7.61 25.15
CA GLY A 406 0.03 -7.06 26.13
C GLY A 406 1.38 -6.61 25.58
N GLN A 407 1.76 -6.98 24.35
CA GLN A 407 2.98 -6.48 23.70
C GLN A 407 2.68 -5.74 22.39
N VAL A 408 1.68 -4.84 22.41
CA VAL A 408 1.89 -3.56 21.74
C VAL A 408 2.66 -2.73 22.76
N ALA A 409 3.96 -3.00 22.89
CA ALA A 409 4.84 -1.92 23.26
C ALA A 409 4.75 -0.95 22.08
N ALA A 410 3.84 0.03 22.20
CA ALA A 410 4.11 1.32 21.60
C ALA A 410 5.58 1.63 21.95
N PRO A 411 6.42 2.08 21.01
CA PRO A 411 7.63 2.76 21.42
C PRO A 411 7.15 3.81 22.42
N THR A 412 7.59 3.67 23.66
CA THR A 412 7.17 4.52 24.75
C THR A 412 7.51 5.94 24.30
N VAL A 413 6.45 6.76 24.20
CA VAL A 413 6.34 8.16 23.74
C VAL A 413 7.64 8.87 23.35
#